data_AF-A0A0L7QUA6-F1
#
_entry.id   AF-A0A0L7QUA6-F1
#
_cell.length_a   1.000
_cell.length_b   1.000
_cell.length_c   1.000
_cell.angle_alpha   90.00
_cell.angle_beta   90.00
_cell.angle_gamma   90.00
#
_symmetry.space_group_name_H-M   'P 1'
#
loop_
_entity.id
_entity.type
_entity.pdbx_description
1 polymer ?
#
loop_
_entity_poly.entity_id
_entity_poly.type
_entity_poly.pdbx_seq_one_letter_code
_entity_poly.pdbx_strand_id
1 'polypeptide(L)' 'KYLDNFLREKIFRNKEDSVNTSVKFIYSRTPDFYCHGIGTLVKRWKKCIESNGNSF' A
#
# COMPACT_ATOMS: atom_id res chain seq x y z
N LYS A 1 4.21 -3.15 -1.35
CA LYS A 1 4.99 -2.76 -2.54
C LYS A 1 5.22 -1.24 -2.63
N TYR A 2 4.21 -0.37 -2.79
CA TYR A 2 4.47 1.08 -2.92
C TYR A 2 5.10 1.72 -1.69
N LEU A 3 4.57 1.43 -0.50
CA LEU A 3 5.16 1.92 0.75
C LEU A 3 6.55 1.30 0.98
N ASP A 4 6.69 -0.02 0.87
CA ASP A 4 7.98 -0.69 1.05
C ASP A 4 9.07 -0.14 0.12
N ASN A 5 8.73 0.11 -1.16
CA ASN A 5 9.65 0.73 -2.11
C ASN A 5 9.98 2.17 -1.71
N PHE A 6 9.00 2.93 -1.21
CA PHE A 6 9.22 4.30 -0.73
C PHE A 6 10.11 4.33 0.52
N LEU A 7 10.02 3.31 1.37
CA LEU A 7 10.79 3.17 2.60
C LEU A 7 12.16 2.52 2.38
N ARG A 8 12.40 1.92 1.21
CA ARG A 8 13.63 1.19 0.89
C ARG A 8 14.84 2.09 1.14
N GLU A 9 15.84 1.53 1.83
CA GLU A 9 17.11 2.19 2.18
C GLU A 9 16.98 3.42 3.11
N LYS A 10 15.80 3.72 3.67
CA LYS A 10 15.65 4.76 4.70
C LYS A 10 16.01 4.23 6.08
N ILE A 11 16.77 5.03 6.83
CA ILE A 11 17.10 4.78 8.24
C ILE A 11 16.44 5.88 9.08
N PHE A 12 15.67 5.49 10.09
CA PHE A 12 15.00 6.42 11.01
C PHE A 12 15.77 6.51 12.31
N ARG A 13 16.09 7.72 12.77
CA ARG A 13 16.87 7.92 14.01
C ARG A 13 15.97 8.05 15.23
N ASN A 14 14.71 8.40 15.02
CA ASN A 14 13.70 8.53 16.05
C ASN A 14 12.30 8.24 15.46
N LYS A 15 11.29 8.21 16.34
CA LYS A 15 9.89 7.99 15.95
C LYS A 15 9.34 9.11 15.05
N GLU A 16 9.75 10.35 15.29
CA GLU A 16 9.24 11.49 14.53
C GLU A 16 9.67 11.42 13.05
N ASP A 17 10.89 10.97 12.77
CA ASP A 17 11.39 10.76 11.41
C ASP A 17 10.54 9.74 10.64
N SER A 18 10.14 8.64 11.29
CA SER A 18 9.34 7.59 10.66
C SER A 18 7.90 8.04 10.44
N VAL A 19 7.32 8.78 11.39
CA VAL A 19 5.99 9.40 11.25
C VAL A 19 5.99 10.43 10.13
N ASN A 20 6.94 11.36 10.11
CA ASN A 20 7.04 12.40 9.09
C ASN A 20 7.25 11.79 7.69
N THR A 21 8.01 10.71 7.58
CA THR A 21 8.19 9.99 6.31
C THR A 21 6.90 9.31 5.86
N SER A 22 6.15 8.71 6.78
CA SER A 22 4.84 8.11 6.49
C SER A 22 3.82 9.15 6.03
N VAL A 23 3.81 10.31 6.68
CA VAL A 23 2.97 11.46 6.30
C VAL A 23 3.32 11.95 4.89
N LYS A 24 4.62 12.11 4.57
CA LYS A 24 5.08 12.45 3.22
C LYS A 24 4.66 11.42 2.17
N PHE A 25 4.70 10.12 2.50
CA PHE A 25 4.23 9.09 1.58
C PHE A 25 2.75 9.30 1.25
N ILE A 26 1.90 9.47 2.27
CA ILE A 26 0.45 9.67 2.11
C ILE A 26 0.16 10.92 1.27
N TYR A 27 0.77 12.06 1.61
CA TYR A 27 0.57 13.31 0.85
C TYR A 27 1.08 13.26 -0.59
N SER A 28 2.03 12.37 -0.89
CA SER A 28 2.51 12.18 -2.27
C SER A 28 1.57 11.35 -3.15
N ARG A 29 0.48 10.77 -2.60
CA ARG A 29 -0.47 9.95 -3.37
C ARG A 29 -1.61 10.81 -3.91
N THR A 30 -2.01 10.55 -5.14
CA THR A 30 -3.23 11.13 -5.72
C THR A 30 -4.48 10.40 -5.22
N PRO A 31 -5.67 11.02 -5.27
CA PRO A 31 -6.93 10.32 -4.98
C PRO A 31 -7.09 9.01 -5.77
N ASP A 32 -6.71 9.01 -7.05
CA ASP A 32 -6.72 7.85 -7.94
C ASP A 32 -5.92 6.66 -7.42
N PHE A 33 -4.84 6.88 -6.66
CA PHE A 33 -4.09 5.80 -6.04
C PHE A 33 -4.96 4.95 -5.11
N TYR A 34 -5.81 5.61 -4.32
CA TYR A 34 -6.73 4.95 -3.40
C TYR A 34 -7.92 4.33 -4.15
N CYS A 35 -8.48 5.06 -5.11
CA CYS A 35 -9.57 4.55 -5.97
C CYS A 35 -9.14 3.27 -6.71
N HIS A 36 -7.92 3.25 -7.27
CA HIS A 36 -7.38 2.07 -7.93
C HIS A 36 -7.24 0.90 -6.95
N GLY A 37 -6.66 1.14 -5.76
CA GLY A 37 -6.52 0.12 -4.72
C GLY A 37 -7.85 -0.53 -4.34
N ILE A 38 -8.87 0.28 -4.08
CA ILE A 38 -10.23 -0.19 -3.76
C ILE A 38 -10.84 -0.92 -4.95
N GLY A 39 -10.73 -0.38 -6.16
CA GLY A 39 -11.25 -0.99 -7.38
C GLY A 39 -10.65 -2.38 -7.66
N THR A 40 -9.41 -2.65 -7.23
CA THR A 40 -8.81 -3.98 -7.39
C THR A 40 -9.44 -5.06 -6.50
N LEU A 41 -10.22 -4.71 -5.48
CA LEU A 41 -10.85 -5.69 -4.57
C LEU A 41 -11.78 -6.64 -5.30
N VAL A 42 -12.59 -6.14 -6.25
CA VAL A 42 -13.51 -6.98 -7.05
C VAL A 42 -12.75 -8.09 -7.77
N LYS A 43 -11.61 -7.75 -8.37
CA LYS A 43 -10.74 -8.73 -9.05
C LYS A 43 -10.15 -9.74 -8.07
N ARG A 44 -9.79 -9.31 -6.85
CA ARG A 44 -9.26 -10.20 -5.80
C ARG A 44 -10.33 -11.14 -5.28
N TRP A 45 -11.55 -10.67 -5.05
CA TRP A 45 -12.66 -11.54 -4.64
C TRP A 45 -12.98 -12.60 -5.68
N LYS A 46 -12.96 -12.24 -6.97
CA LYS A 46 -13.10 -13.22 -8.04
C LYS A 46 -12.04 -14.31 -7.97
N LYS A 47 -10.76 -13.93 -7.81
CA LYS A 47 -9.66 -14.89 -7.66
C LYS A 47 -9.81 -15.78 -6.41
N CYS A 48 -10.36 -15.25 -5.32
CA CYS A 48 -10.65 -16.01 -4.11
C CYS A 48 -11.65 -17.13 -4.36
N ILE A 49 -12.69 -16.86 -5.16
CA ILE A 49 -13.68 -17.87 -5.55
C ILE A 49 -13.01 -18.90 -6.47
N GLU A 50 -12.24 -18.45 -7.46
CA GLU A 50 -11.50 -19.31 -8.39
C GLU A 50 -10.46 -20.20 -7.68
N SER A 51 -9.91 -19.75 -6.56
CA SER A 51 -8.95 -20.49 -5.75
C SER A 51 -9.59 -21.38 -4.69
N ASN A 52 -10.92 -21.47 -4.62
CA ASN A 52 -11.66 -22.12 -3.52
C ASN A 52 -11.23 -21.62 -2.13
N GLY A 53 -10.96 -20.32 -2.02
CA GLY A 53 -10.53 -19.68 -0.77
C GLY A 53 -9.04 -19.81 -0.46
N ASN A 54 -8.24 -20.47 -1.29
CA ASN A 54 -6.78 -20.51 -1.12
C ASN A 54 -6.13 -19.16 -1.49
N SER A 55 -4.92 -18.90 -0.98
CA SER A 55 -4.13 -17.69 -1.30
C SER A 55 -3.76 -17.60 -2.80
N PHE A 56 -3.71 -16.38 -3.34
CA PHE A 56 -3.44 -16.07 -4.77
C PHE A 56 -2.75 -14.71 -4.99
#